data_AF-A0A9P8JFC3-F1
#
_entry.id   AF-A0A9P8JFC3-F1
#
_cell.length_a   1.000
_cell.length_b   1.000
_cell.length_c   1.000
_cell.angle_alpha   90.00
_cell.angle_beta   90.00
_cell.angle_gamma   90.00
#
_symmetry.space_group_name_H-M   'P 1'
#
loop_
_entity.id
_entity.type
_entity.pdbx_description
1 polymer ?
#
loop_
_entity_poly.entity_id
_entity_poly.type
_entity_poly.pdbx_seq_one_letter_code
_entity_poly.pdbx_strand_id
1 'polypeptide(L)'
;MSTLLVAIHSTLVTRIVLVRWVYLHRATLCGYTWFGIEYGRECWMGNSLAAGTANATASDCNMACSGMPGQLCGGPSRLSLYRKIAT
;
A
#
# COMPACT_ATOMS: atom_id res chain seq x y z
N MET A 1 -2.98 -15.14 -0.20
CA MET A 1 -1.79 -14.80 -1.00
C MET A 1 -2.05 -13.46 -1.67
N SER A 2 -1.49 -12.37 -1.13
CA SER A 2 -1.78 -11.01 -1.61
C SER A 2 -0.98 -10.73 -2.88
N THR A 3 -1.64 -10.45 -4.00
CA THR A 3 -0.96 -10.05 -5.24
C THR A 3 -0.38 -8.65 -5.07
N LEU A 4 0.93 -8.49 -5.25
CA LEU A 4 1.62 -7.20 -5.26
C LEU A 4 1.42 -6.54 -6.63
N LEU A 5 0.74 -5.39 -6.64
CA LEU A 5 0.66 -4.46 -7.75
C LEU A 5 1.40 -3.19 -7.35
N VAL A 6 2.02 -2.48 -8.29
CA VAL A 6 2.77 -1.26 -8.00
C VAL A 6 2.06 -0.10 -8.68
N ALA A 7 1.61 0.90 -7.92
CA ALA A 7 0.74 1.97 -8.41
C ALA A 7 1.37 3.35 -8.22
N ILE A 8 1.14 4.29 -9.14
CA ILE A 8 1.54 5.71 -8.97
C ILE A 8 0.58 6.43 -8.01
N HIS A 9 1.12 7.30 -7.15
CA HIS A 9 0.35 8.03 -6.13
C HIS A 9 -0.71 8.90 -6.76
N SER A 10 -1.96 8.50 -6.57
CA SER A 10 -3.17 9.31 -6.39
C SER A 10 -4.33 8.34 -6.37
N THR A 11 -4.89 8.00 -5.19
CA THR A 11 -6.29 7.53 -4.98
C THR A 11 -6.53 6.19 -4.26
N LEU A 12 -6.18 6.14 -2.98
CA LEU A 12 -6.87 5.28 -2.02
C LEU A 12 -7.56 6.19 -1.00
N VAL A 13 -8.78 5.84 -0.63
CA VAL A 13 -9.81 6.72 -0.06
C VAL A 13 -9.45 7.24 1.35
N THR A 14 -8.43 6.68 2.01
CA THR A 14 -7.99 7.17 3.32
C THR A 14 -6.48 6.97 3.51
N ARG A 15 -5.75 8.08 3.75
CA ARG A 15 -4.33 8.09 4.14
C ARG A 15 -4.24 8.02 5.66
N ILE A 16 -3.59 6.99 6.18
CA ILE A 16 -3.33 6.86 7.63
C ILE A 16 -1.84 6.62 7.82
N VAL A 17 -1.20 7.47 8.63
CA VAL A 17 0.20 7.29 9.03
C VAL A 17 0.20 6.41 10.27
N LEU A 18 0.69 5.19 10.13
CA LEU A 18 0.79 4.26 11.25
C LEU A 18 2.16 3.63 11.23
N VAL A 19 2.63 3.22 12.40
CA VAL A 19 3.91 2.54 12.55
C VAL A 19 3.68 1.10 13.00
N ARG A 20 4.43 0.19 12.37
CA ARG A 20 4.69 -1.22 12.73
C ARG A 20 3.55 -2.22 12.52
N TRP A 21 3.79 -3.31 11.76
CA TRP A 21 2.95 -4.54 11.56
C TRP A 21 1.46 -4.36 11.18
N VAL A 22 1.02 -3.12 11.12
CA VAL A 22 -0.38 -2.71 11.13
C VAL A 22 -0.93 -2.47 9.72
N TYR A 23 -0.07 -2.37 8.71
CA TYR A 23 -0.47 -2.13 7.31
C TYR A 23 -1.41 -3.23 6.77
N LEU A 24 -1.00 -4.49 6.91
CA LEU A 24 -1.81 -5.66 6.52
C LEU A 24 -3.00 -5.90 7.46
N HIS A 25 -2.79 -5.70 8.77
CA HIS A 25 -3.82 -5.95 9.77
C HIS A 25 -4.97 -4.92 9.69
N ARG A 26 -4.70 -3.64 9.40
CA ARG A 26 -5.77 -2.63 9.36
C ARG A 26 -6.60 -2.64 8.11
N ALA A 27 -6.03 -2.94 6.95
CA ALA A 27 -6.83 -3.15 5.75
C ALA A 27 -7.88 -4.24 5.96
N THR A 28 -7.46 -5.33 6.63
CA THR A 28 -8.31 -6.46 6.97
C THR A 28 -9.38 -6.08 8.00
N LEU A 29 -9.01 -5.35 9.06
CA LEU A 29 -9.92 -4.90 10.13
C LEU A 29 -10.94 -3.85 9.66
N CYS A 30 -10.57 -2.96 8.74
CA CYS A 30 -11.46 -1.93 8.22
C CYS A 30 -12.32 -2.38 7.03
N GLY A 31 -12.19 -3.66 6.60
CA GLY A 31 -13.04 -4.24 5.55
C GLY A 31 -12.75 -3.73 4.13
N TYR A 32 -11.55 -3.22 3.86
CA TYR A 32 -11.21 -2.71 2.53
C TYR A 32 -10.72 -3.80 1.56
N THR A 33 -11.12 -3.69 0.30
CA THR A 33 -10.68 -4.60 -0.79
C THR A 33 -9.22 -4.37 -1.17
N TRP A 34 -8.77 -3.12 -1.16
CA TRP A 34 -7.44 -2.70 -1.57
C TRP A 34 -6.72 -2.00 -0.42
N PHE A 35 -5.42 -2.24 -0.35
CA PHE A 35 -4.54 -1.52 0.55
C PHE A 35 -3.16 -1.35 -0.07
N GLY A 36 -2.47 -0.27 0.27
CA GLY A 36 -1.13 -0.02 -0.18
C GLY A 36 -0.30 0.74 0.83
N ILE A 37 1.01 0.73 0.61
CA ILE A 37 1.99 1.42 1.44
C ILE A 37 2.85 2.32 0.58
N GLU A 38 3.18 3.51 1.09
CA GLU A 38 3.96 4.53 0.41
C GLU A 38 4.91 5.24 1.38
N TYR A 39 5.99 5.82 0.86
CA TYR A 39 6.95 6.63 1.63
C TYR A 39 7.51 5.93 2.88
N GLY A 40 7.55 4.59 2.86
CA GLY A 40 8.01 3.77 3.96
C GLY A 40 7.08 3.74 5.18
N ARG A 41 6.02 4.56 5.24
CA ARG A 41 5.21 4.71 6.46
C ARG A 41 3.72 4.97 6.26
N GLU A 42 3.32 5.37 5.06
CA GLU A 42 1.96 5.82 4.78
C GLU A 42 1.13 4.66 4.31
N CYS A 43 -0.01 4.43 4.97
CA CYS A 43 -0.96 3.42 4.58
C CYS A 43 -2.13 4.06 3.86
N TRP A 44 -2.58 3.34 2.85
CA TRP A 44 -3.63 3.75 1.96
C TRP A 44 -4.62 2.60 1.84
N MET A 45 -5.92 2.85 2.03
CA MET A 45 -6.96 1.81 1.87
C MET A 45 -8.16 2.30 1.07
N GLY A 46 -8.86 1.38 0.42
CA GLY A 46 -10.06 1.68 -0.34
C GLY A 46 -10.73 0.43 -0.90
N ASN A 47 -11.99 0.56 -1.33
CA ASN A 47 -12.72 -0.53 -1.99
C ASN A 47 -12.54 -0.52 -3.51
N SER A 48 -12.04 0.58 -4.05
CA SER A 48 -11.70 0.78 -5.45
C SER A 48 -10.35 1.49 -5.56
N LEU A 49 -9.71 1.31 -6.71
CA LEU A 49 -8.62 2.17 -7.17
C LEU A 49 -9.29 3.34 -7.89
N ALA A 50 -8.88 4.58 -7.65
CA ALA A 50 -9.50 5.66 -8.42
C ALA A 50 -8.75 5.98 -9.71
N ALA A 51 -9.39 6.85 -10.48
CA ALA A 51 -9.03 7.19 -11.84
C ALA A 51 -7.59 7.70 -11.91
N GLY A 52 -6.82 7.17 -12.87
CA GLY A 52 -5.40 7.50 -13.03
C GLY A 52 -4.44 6.56 -12.32
N THR A 53 -4.94 5.55 -11.58
CA THR A 53 -4.08 4.48 -11.08
C THR A 53 -3.47 3.71 -12.25
N ALA A 54 -2.15 3.72 -12.34
CA ALA A 54 -1.39 3.03 -13.37
C ALA A 54 -0.29 2.17 -12.73
N ASN A 55 0.07 1.08 -13.42
CA ASN A 55 1.19 0.26 -13.01
C ASN A 55 2.49 1.06 -13.09
N ALA A 56 3.35 0.89 -12.09
CA ALA A 56 4.70 1.42 -12.08
C ALA A 56 5.74 0.29 -11.94
N THR A 57 6.99 0.64 -12.18
CA THR A 57 8.10 -0.31 -12.10
C THR A 57 8.32 -0.73 -10.64
N ALA A 58 8.48 -2.02 -10.39
CA ALA A 58 8.66 -2.53 -9.02
C ALA A 58 9.90 -1.98 -8.32
N SER A 59 10.94 -1.63 -9.07
CA SER A 59 12.15 -0.96 -8.55
C SER A 59 11.88 0.42 -7.97
N ASP A 60 10.76 1.06 -8.32
CA ASP A 60 10.40 2.37 -7.77
C ASP A 60 9.82 2.24 -6.34
N CYS A 61 9.42 1.03 -5.91
CA CYS A 61 9.01 0.73 -4.54
C CYS A 61 10.20 0.27 -3.68
N ASN A 62 11.21 1.14 -3.54
CA ASN A 62 12.49 0.83 -2.92
C ASN A 62 12.70 1.49 -1.54
N MET A 63 11.68 2.09 -0.95
CA MET A 63 11.81 2.70 0.38
C MET A 63 11.64 1.67 1.48
N ALA A 64 12.59 1.64 2.42
CA ALA A 64 12.50 0.82 3.61
C ALA A 64 11.30 1.22 4.48
N CYS A 65 10.66 0.24 5.10
CA CYS A 65 9.59 0.46 6.06
C CYS A 65 10.13 1.17 7.31
N SER A 66 9.44 2.22 7.75
CA SER A 66 9.73 2.89 9.02
C SER A 66 9.52 1.92 10.19
N GLY A 67 10.61 1.60 10.89
CA GLY A 67 10.63 0.63 11.99
C GLY A 67 10.84 -0.84 11.57
N MET A 68 11.03 -1.15 10.28
CA MET A 68 11.44 -2.47 9.80
C MET A 68 12.39 -2.35 8.60
N PRO A 69 13.68 -2.09 8.83
CA PRO A 69 14.65 -1.83 7.76
C PRO A 69 14.93 -3.01 6.80
N GLY A 70 14.33 -4.19 7.00
CA GLY A 70 14.45 -5.35 6.11
C GLY A 70 13.31 -5.53 5.09
N GLN A 71 12.32 -4.63 5.08
CA GLN A 71 11.17 -4.73 4.18
C GLN A 71 10.98 -3.42 3.41
N LEU A 72 10.50 -3.55 2.17
CA LEU A 72 10.17 -2.41 1.31
C LEU A 72 8.69 -2.04 1.45
N CYS A 73 8.41 -0.75 1.61
CA CYS A 73 7.10 -0.17 1.92
C CYS A 73 6.79 0.99 0.95
N GLY A 74 6.69 0.65 -0.34
CA GLY A 74 6.44 1.62 -1.41
C GLY A 74 7.67 2.45 -1.76
N GLY A 75 7.43 3.62 -2.32
CA GLY A 75 8.45 4.57 -2.75
C GLY A 75 7.86 5.97 -2.89
N PRO A 76 8.64 6.95 -3.34
CA PRO A 76 8.16 8.31 -3.51
C PRO A 76 7.10 8.36 -4.61
N SER A 77 5.87 8.70 -4.25
CA SER A 77 4.74 8.68 -5.18
C SER A 77 4.48 7.29 -5.79
N ARG A 78 4.82 6.22 -5.06
CA ARG A 78 4.72 4.81 -5.50
C ARG A 78 4.18 3.93 -4.39
N LEU A 79 3.03 3.34 -4.64
CA LEU A 79 2.33 2.43 -3.76
C LEU A 79 2.72 0.99 -4.03
N SER A 80 3.21 0.29 -3.01
CA SER A 80 3.13 -1.17 -2.98
C SER A 80 1.69 -1.55 -2.64
N LEU A 81 0.90 -1.90 -3.66
CA LEU A 81 -0.53 -2.15 -3.60
C LEU A 81 -0.81 -3.65 -3.48
N TYR A 82 -1.83 -3.98 -2.71
CA TYR A 82 -2.25 -5.34 -2.43
C TYR A 82 -3.77 -5.42 -2.46
N ARG A 83 -4.29 -6.57 -2.92
CA ARG A 83 -5.72 -6.89 -2.90
C ARG A 83 -6.01 -7.94 -1.83
N LYS A 84 -7.03 -7.70 -1.00
CA LYS A 84 -7.60 -8.72 -0.12
C LYS A 84 -8.32 -9.75 -0.99
N ILE A 85 -7.95 -11.03 -0.85
CA ILE A 85 -8.73 -12.12 -1.43
C ILE A 85 -9.80 -12.46 -0.39
N ALA A 86 -11.07 -12.28 -0.75
CA ALA A 86 -12.17 -12.78 0.07
C ALA A 86 -12.18 -14.31 -0.03
N THR A 87 -11.80 -14.96 1.05
CA THR A 87 -12.06 -16.39 1.29
C THR A 87 -13.48 -16.59 1.76
#